data_AF-A0A2K3UT59-F1
#
_entry.id   AF-A0A2K3UT59-F1
#
_cell.length_a   1.000
_cell.length_b   1.000
_cell.length_c   1.000
_cell.angle_alpha   90.00
_cell.angle_beta   90.00
_cell.angle_gamma   90.00
#
_symmetry.space_group_name_H-M   'P 1'
#
loop_
_entity.id
_entity.type
_entity.pdbx_description
1 polymer ?
#
loop_
_entity_poly.entity_id
_entity_poly.type
_entity_poly.pdbx_seq_one_letter_code
_entity_poly.pdbx_strand_id
1 'polypeptide(L)'
;MAPATLTLLRDAWTWREQEPERSAALLARAAELQSGAQDAGAEDEHTAASAVVRGYHQFRDARQAQALEEAAQALARLAERPESHWYTRALNVRSAAQLELGEFAGALLTLRDQIRLSRDNGDQESEACALHDLGAMHTRRDPGRAGAYLRAAGALFDRLGHPTGQTFVAWSLGELLQVQGRQDEALEHVQEALRRARACGHRLMEVLALSRLGELALGRGEAGQGERWLREALALQLETTHRPLWVSVPPLVPLLIHSGRLSEARQVLEDQLIRADEAGMLAARVALHEALSGVFEALGDPVRALRHARDHLRLFRQENADELARRVQGLEVLHRTELAEHEAQTQRRQNAELRAALAQLEVLHLQVERASVTDELTGVHNRHFLMTHGAASLAAARGPACVAILDIDHFKSINDQYGHDGGDQVLAAFARYLRQSLRPSDLFTRFGGEEFVVIFLDTHLPEAGAALEALNAGVRALPHAGVSPDLQLSFTAGVVAVVGGDLLDALHRADALLMQGKRSGRARVVCEPEGAAPGRSLAPTS
;
A
#
# COMPACT_ATOMS: atom_id res chain seq x y z
N MET A 1 29.35 -13.02 18.65
CA MET A 1 28.46 -14.12 19.09
C MET A 1 27.12 -14.15 18.35
N ALA A 2 26.52 -12.99 18.01
CA ALA A 2 25.25 -12.89 17.26
C ALA A 2 25.11 -13.72 15.94
N PRO A 3 26.15 -13.90 15.09
CA PRO A 3 26.01 -14.68 13.85
C PRO A 3 25.81 -16.18 14.09
N ALA A 4 26.34 -16.72 15.20
CA ALA A 4 26.26 -18.13 15.52
C ALA A 4 24.83 -18.53 15.93
N THR A 5 24.15 -17.70 16.72
CA THR A 5 22.78 -17.96 17.19
C THR A 5 21.77 -18.00 16.05
N LEU A 6 21.78 -17.02 15.13
CA LEU A 6 20.87 -17.03 13.97
C LEU A 6 21.14 -18.19 13.02
N THR A 7 22.41 -18.62 12.89
CA THR A 7 22.75 -19.78 12.07
C THR A 7 22.14 -21.05 12.66
N LEU A 8 22.31 -21.27 13.97
CA LEU A 8 21.67 -22.40 14.66
C LEU A 8 20.14 -22.38 14.53
N LEU A 9 19.51 -21.21 14.61
CA LEU A 9 18.06 -21.09 14.46
C LEU A 9 17.60 -21.34 13.02
N ARG A 10 18.35 -20.92 12.01
CA ARG A 10 18.07 -21.27 10.60
C ARG A 10 18.21 -22.77 10.36
N ASP A 11 19.23 -23.41 10.95
CA ASP A 11 19.40 -24.86 10.87
C ASP A 11 18.26 -25.57 11.62
N ALA A 12 17.87 -25.08 12.80
CA ALA A 12 16.73 -25.60 13.54
C ALA A 12 15.44 -25.51 12.73
N TRP A 13 15.20 -24.38 12.06
CA TRP A 13 14.07 -24.20 11.15
C TRP A 13 14.13 -25.18 9.97
N THR A 14 15.31 -25.44 9.41
CA THR A 14 15.49 -26.36 8.28
C THR A 14 15.16 -27.80 8.67
N TRP A 15 15.61 -28.24 9.85
CA TRP A 15 15.41 -29.62 10.33
C TRP A 15 14.05 -29.87 10.99
N ARG A 16 13.22 -28.83 11.17
CA ARG A 16 11.97 -28.87 11.96
C ARG A 16 11.00 -29.99 11.57
N GLU A 17 10.98 -30.37 10.28
CA GLU A 17 10.09 -31.39 9.73
C GLU A 17 10.74 -32.78 9.69
N GLN A 18 11.99 -32.88 9.23
CA GLN A 18 12.68 -34.16 8.97
C GLN A 18 13.32 -34.75 10.23
N GLU A 19 13.98 -33.92 11.04
CA GLU A 19 14.68 -34.30 12.26
C GLU A 19 14.27 -33.37 13.41
N PRO A 20 13.05 -33.52 13.94
CA PRO A 20 12.49 -32.62 14.96
C PRO A 20 13.31 -32.60 16.26
N GLU A 21 13.87 -33.74 16.67
CA GLU A 21 14.75 -33.81 17.85
C GLU A 21 16.05 -33.02 17.64
N ARG A 22 16.60 -33.08 16.42
CA ARG A 22 17.76 -32.28 16.02
C ARG A 22 17.43 -30.79 16.01
N SER A 23 16.27 -30.43 15.46
CA SER A 23 15.75 -29.06 15.49
C SER A 23 15.62 -28.53 16.92
N ALA A 24 15.04 -29.33 17.83
CA ALA A 24 14.89 -28.98 19.24
C ALA A 24 16.24 -28.83 19.96
N ALA A 25 17.21 -29.71 19.68
CA ALA A 25 18.57 -29.61 20.22
C ALA A 25 19.29 -28.33 19.76
N LEU A 26 19.13 -27.96 18.47
CA LEU A 26 19.68 -26.71 17.93
C LEU A 26 19.03 -25.47 18.56
N LEU A 27 17.72 -25.50 18.79
CA LEU A 27 17.00 -24.43 19.50
C LEU A 27 17.52 -24.28 20.94
N ALA A 28 17.69 -25.38 21.67
CA ALA A 28 18.23 -25.36 23.03
C ALA A 28 19.66 -24.79 23.06
N ARG A 29 20.50 -25.19 22.09
CA ARG A 29 21.86 -24.66 21.96
C ARG A 29 21.90 -23.18 21.63
N ALA A 30 20.98 -22.69 20.79
CA ALA A 30 20.85 -21.27 20.49
C ALA A 30 20.51 -20.45 21.75
N ALA A 31 19.63 -20.97 22.62
CA ALA A 31 19.26 -20.31 23.87
C ALA A 31 20.44 -20.18 24.85
N GLU A 32 21.30 -21.21 24.96
CA GLU A 32 22.51 -21.16 25.80
C GLU A 32 23.51 -20.08 25.36
N LEU A 33 23.59 -19.80 24.05
CA LEU A 33 24.49 -18.78 23.50
C LEU A 33 23.92 -17.36 23.62
N GLN A 34 22.60 -17.22 23.73
CA GLN A 34 21.93 -15.93 23.80
C GLN A 34 22.11 -15.25 25.16
N SER A 35 22.29 -16.01 26.26
CA SER A 35 22.47 -15.47 27.61
C SER A 35 23.76 -14.64 27.84
N GLY A 36 24.53 -14.33 26.80
CA GLY A 36 25.76 -13.54 26.84
C GLY A 36 25.86 -12.37 25.84
N ALA A 37 24.77 -12.01 25.15
CA ALA A 37 24.78 -10.91 24.17
C ALA A 37 24.50 -9.53 24.81
N GLN A 38 25.10 -8.45 24.30
CA GLN A 38 25.01 -7.07 24.83
C GLN A 38 24.35 -6.06 23.85
N ASP A 39 23.83 -6.51 22.70
CA ASP A 39 23.26 -5.63 21.66
C ASP A 39 21.75 -5.85 21.52
N ALA A 40 20.97 -4.88 21.98
CA ALA A 40 19.50 -4.93 22.07
C ALA A 40 18.82 -5.16 20.70
N GLY A 41 19.37 -4.58 19.61
CA GLY A 41 18.77 -4.71 18.28
C GLY A 41 18.96 -6.08 17.63
N ALA A 42 20.05 -6.79 17.98
CA ALA A 42 20.28 -8.17 17.59
C ALA A 42 19.52 -9.15 18.50
N GLU A 43 19.38 -8.80 19.77
CA GLU A 43 18.66 -9.57 20.78
C GLU A 43 17.17 -9.75 20.44
N ASP A 44 16.52 -8.72 19.89
CA ASP A 44 15.12 -8.80 19.45
C ASP A 44 14.92 -9.82 18.32
N GLU A 45 15.81 -9.84 17.32
CA GLU A 45 15.71 -10.78 16.19
C GLU A 45 16.06 -12.22 16.62
N HIS A 46 17.03 -12.43 17.50
CA HIS A 46 17.32 -13.75 18.08
C HIS A 46 16.13 -14.30 18.86
N THR A 47 15.51 -13.44 19.68
CA THR A 47 14.36 -13.83 20.49
C THR A 47 13.16 -14.14 19.63
N ALA A 48 12.89 -13.32 18.60
CA ALA A 48 11.82 -13.57 17.65
C ALA A 48 12.04 -14.88 16.87
N ALA A 49 13.25 -15.11 16.35
CA ALA A 49 13.60 -16.35 15.65
C ALA A 49 13.44 -17.59 16.55
N SER A 50 13.86 -17.50 17.81
CA SER A 50 13.68 -18.58 18.79
C SER A 50 12.19 -18.85 19.06
N ALA A 51 11.39 -17.80 19.20
CA ALA A 51 9.94 -17.91 19.37
C ALA A 51 9.27 -18.55 18.15
N VAL A 52 9.69 -18.21 16.92
CA VAL A 52 9.17 -18.84 15.69
C VAL A 52 9.44 -20.35 15.66
N VAL A 53 10.69 -20.77 15.92
CA VAL A 53 11.04 -22.20 15.93
C VAL A 53 10.29 -22.93 17.04
N ARG A 54 10.22 -22.35 18.25
CA ARG A 54 9.46 -22.92 19.37
C ARG A 54 7.97 -23.03 19.05
N GLY A 55 7.39 -21.98 18.48
CA GLY A 55 6.00 -21.94 18.05
C GLY A 55 5.68 -23.05 17.04
N TYR A 56 6.59 -23.32 16.10
CA TYR A 56 6.43 -24.45 15.18
C TYR A 56 6.42 -25.81 15.90
N HIS A 57 7.31 -26.01 16.90
CA HIS A 57 7.28 -27.23 17.72
C HIS A 57 5.99 -27.35 18.54
N GLN A 58 5.48 -26.25 19.12
CA GLN A 58 4.18 -26.27 19.81
C GLN A 58 3.05 -26.63 18.85
N PHE A 59 3.05 -26.07 17.64
CA PHE A 59 2.06 -26.40 16.60
C PHE A 59 2.10 -27.90 16.27
N ARG A 60 3.30 -28.43 16.03
CA ARG A 60 3.54 -29.85 15.74
C ARG A 60 3.04 -30.76 16.87
N ASP A 61 3.23 -30.35 18.11
CA ASP A 61 2.79 -31.06 19.33
C ASP A 61 1.29 -30.86 19.63
N ALA A 62 0.50 -30.34 18.68
CA ALA A 62 -0.93 -30.06 18.83
C ALA A 62 -1.27 -29.11 19.99
N ARG A 63 -0.39 -28.12 20.22
CA ARG A 63 -0.54 -27.04 21.19
C ARG A 63 -0.74 -25.72 20.45
N GLN A 64 -1.84 -25.64 19.70
CA GLN A 64 -2.11 -24.54 18.76
C GLN A 64 -2.19 -23.17 19.46
N ALA A 65 -2.75 -23.11 20.66
CA ALA A 65 -2.84 -21.87 21.42
C ALA A 65 -1.45 -21.33 21.80
N GLN A 66 -0.56 -22.21 22.29
CA GLN A 66 0.83 -21.84 22.58
C GLN A 66 1.59 -21.45 21.32
N ALA A 67 1.37 -22.16 20.20
CA ALA A 67 1.97 -21.80 18.91
C ALA A 67 1.56 -20.40 18.45
N LEU A 68 0.29 -20.05 18.61
CA LEU A 68 -0.24 -18.73 18.28
C LEU A 68 0.38 -17.63 19.14
N GLU A 69 0.56 -17.90 20.43
CA GLU A 69 1.19 -16.97 21.37
C GLU A 69 2.67 -16.71 21.00
N GLU A 70 3.45 -17.77 20.75
CA GLU A 70 4.85 -17.65 20.30
C GLU A 70 4.96 -16.86 18.99
N ALA A 71 4.08 -17.11 18.03
CA ALA A 71 4.04 -16.37 16.77
C ALA A 71 3.68 -14.89 16.99
N ALA A 72 2.71 -14.59 17.85
CA ALA A 72 2.34 -13.22 18.19
C ALA A 72 3.49 -12.46 18.86
N GLN A 73 4.21 -13.11 19.78
CA GLN A 73 5.40 -12.54 20.42
C GLN A 73 6.53 -12.27 19.41
N ALA A 74 6.75 -13.17 18.44
CA ALA A 74 7.73 -12.96 17.38
C ALA A 74 7.36 -11.76 16.49
N LEU A 75 6.10 -11.66 16.07
CA LEU A 75 5.60 -10.56 15.24
C LEU A 75 5.68 -9.21 15.95
N ALA A 76 5.38 -9.16 17.25
CA ALA A 76 5.47 -7.92 18.04
C ALA A 76 6.91 -7.40 18.13
N ARG A 77 7.89 -8.30 18.31
CA ARG A 77 9.32 -7.93 18.35
C ARG A 77 9.87 -7.49 16.99
N LEU A 78 9.31 -8.02 15.91
CA LEU A 78 9.71 -7.69 14.54
C LEU A 78 8.79 -6.64 13.89
N ALA A 79 7.95 -5.94 14.66
CA ALA A 79 6.96 -5.00 14.12
C ALA A 79 7.59 -3.88 13.27
N GLU A 80 8.76 -3.38 13.68
CA GLU A 80 9.53 -2.36 12.97
C GLU A 80 10.48 -2.94 11.89
N ARG A 81 10.46 -4.27 11.69
CA ARG A 81 11.29 -4.99 10.70
C ARG A 81 10.49 -6.03 9.90
N PRO A 82 9.38 -5.63 9.23
CA PRO A 82 8.55 -6.55 8.45
C PRO A 82 9.29 -7.21 7.27
N GLU A 83 10.44 -6.68 6.87
CA GLU A 83 11.33 -7.24 5.85
C GLU A 83 12.09 -8.50 6.32
N SER A 84 12.15 -8.80 7.63
CA SER A 84 12.84 -10.00 8.12
C SER A 84 12.15 -11.28 7.66
N HIS A 85 12.93 -12.28 7.25
CA HIS A 85 12.42 -13.63 6.94
C HIS A 85 11.77 -14.30 8.16
N TRP A 86 12.17 -13.92 9.38
CA TRP A 86 11.52 -14.42 10.60
C TRP A 86 10.11 -13.84 10.79
N TYR A 87 9.82 -12.66 10.23
CA TYR A 87 8.48 -12.09 10.23
C TYR A 87 7.52 -12.95 9.38
N THR A 88 7.92 -13.27 8.15
CA THR A 88 7.12 -14.13 7.24
C THR A 88 6.96 -15.55 7.77
N ARG A 89 7.98 -16.10 8.43
CA ARG A 89 7.89 -17.40 9.11
C ARG A 89 7.00 -17.37 10.36
N ALA A 90 6.96 -16.26 11.09
CA ALA A 90 6.02 -16.10 12.20
C ALA A 90 4.55 -16.06 11.69
N LEU A 91 4.29 -15.40 10.56
CA LEU A 91 2.99 -15.44 9.90
C LEU A 91 2.60 -16.86 9.47
N ASN A 92 3.56 -17.66 9.01
CA ASN A 92 3.34 -19.07 8.69
C ASN A 92 2.83 -19.84 9.92
N VAL A 93 3.59 -19.83 11.03
CA VAL A 93 3.20 -20.51 12.28
C VAL A 93 1.83 -20.03 12.77
N ARG A 94 1.58 -18.73 12.74
CA ARG A 94 0.29 -18.14 13.12
C ARG A 94 -0.85 -18.67 12.25
N SER A 95 -0.71 -18.59 10.92
CA SER A 95 -1.77 -19.02 10.00
C SER A 95 -2.06 -20.52 10.13
N ALA A 96 -1.02 -21.36 10.26
CA ALA A 96 -1.18 -22.80 10.49
C ALA A 96 -1.94 -23.09 11.80
N ALA A 97 -1.59 -22.42 12.90
CA ALA A 97 -2.29 -22.55 14.18
C ALA A 97 -3.75 -22.07 14.09
N GLN A 98 -4.00 -20.96 13.40
CA GLN A 98 -5.35 -20.43 13.18
C GLN A 98 -6.24 -21.41 12.41
N LEU A 99 -5.70 -22.08 11.38
CA LEU A 99 -6.44 -23.07 10.61
C LEU A 99 -6.85 -24.27 11.44
N GLU A 100 -5.95 -24.83 12.25
CA GLU A 100 -6.25 -25.92 13.18
C GLU A 100 -7.26 -25.49 14.27
N LEU A 101 -7.25 -24.21 14.66
CA LEU A 101 -8.24 -23.66 15.59
C LEU A 101 -9.58 -23.32 14.91
N GLY A 102 -9.71 -23.43 13.59
CA GLY A 102 -10.93 -23.06 12.86
C GLY A 102 -11.11 -21.55 12.69
N GLU A 103 -10.09 -20.74 12.95
CA GLU A 103 -10.06 -19.29 12.72
C GLU A 103 -9.79 -18.95 11.24
N PHE A 104 -10.57 -19.53 10.32
CA PHE A 104 -10.37 -19.43 8.86
C PHE A 104 -10.28 -17.98 8.36
N ALA A 105 -11.10 -17.12 8.98
CA ALA A 105 -11.09 -15.67 8.88
C ALA A 105 -9.69 -15.04 9.02
N GLY A 106 -9.13 -15.20 10.21
CA GLY A 106 -7.83 -14.65 10.58
C GLY A 106 -6.71 -15.31 9.79
N ALA A 107 -6.81 -16.62 9.53
CA ALA A 107 -5.84 -17.33 8.70
C ALA A 107 -5.77 -16.76 7.29
N LEU A 108 -6.91 -16.50 6.64
CA LEU A 108 -6.95 -15.98 5.27
C LEU A 108 -6.32 -14.58 5.14
N LEU A 109 -6.54 -13.70 6.13
CA LEU A 109 -5.88 -12.39 6.18
C LEU A 109 -4.37 -12.55 6.39
N THR A 110 -3.98 -13.41 7.33
CA THR A 110 -2.57 -13.68 7.65
C THR A 110 -1.81 -14.23 6.44
N LEU A 111 -2.40 -15.18 5.71
CA LEU A 111 -1.81 -15.77 4.50
C LEU A 111 -1.66 -14.74 3.36
N ARG A 112 -2.61 -13.81 3.21
CA ARG A 112 -2.50 -12.72 2.21
C ARG A 112 -1.35 -11.78 2.53
N ASP A 113 -1.22 -11.38 3.79
CA ASP A 113 -0.10 -10.55 4.24
C ASP A 113 1.24 -11.29 4.08
N GLN A 114 1.27 -12.58 4.42
CA GLN A 114 2.46 -13.42 4.24
C GLN A 114 2.90 -13.48 2.77
N ILE A 115 1.98 -13.66 1.82
CA ILE A 115 2.32 -13.67 0.38
C ILE A 115 2.88 -12.33 -0.07
N ARG A 116 2.27 -11.20 0.33
CA ARG A 116 2.78 -9.88 -0.04
C ARG A 116 4.20 -9.68 0.51
N LEU A 117 4.38 -9.89 1.81
CA LEU A 117 5.65 -9.64 2.49
C LEU A 117 6.76 -10.60 2.05
N SER A 118 6.43 -11.87 1.78
CA SER A 118 7.39 -12.86 1.27
C SER A 118 7.89 -12.51 -0.14
N ARG A 119 7.04 -11.90 -0.98
CA ARG A 119 7.48 -11.37 -2.28
C ARG A 119 8.39 -10.17 -2.14
N ASP A 120 8.06 -9.27 -1.22
CA ASP A 120 8.82 -8.05 -0.99
C ASP A 120 10.23 -8.36 -0.42
N ASN A 121 10.34 -9.34 0.49
CA ASN A 121 11.62 -9.74 1.11
C ASN A 121 12.34 -10.93 0.43
N GLY A 122 11.74 -11.49 -0.63
CA GLY A 122 12.30 -12.61 -1.40
C GLY A 122 12.27 -13.99 -0.71
N ASP A 123 11.50 -14.17 0.37
CA ASP A 123 11.33 -15.44 1.08
C ASP A 123 10.40 -16.39 0.30
N GLN A 124 10.97 -17.06 -0.71
CA GLN A 124 10.24 -17.98 -1.58
C GLN A 124 9.67 -19.21 -0.84
N GLU A 125 10.28 -19.67 0.26
CA GLU A 125 9.76 -20.78 1.06
C GLU A 125 8.45 -20.35 1.74
N SER A 126 8.44 -19.19 2.41
CA SER A 126 7.23 -18.66 3.05
C SER A 126 6.13 -18.31 2.03
N GLU A 127 6.47 -17.82 0.84
CA GLU A 127 5.50 -17.62 -0.24
C GLU A 127 4.86 -18.95 -0.65
N ALA A 128 5.67 -19.99 -0.86
CA ALA A 128 5.21 -21.31 -1.28
C ALA A 128 4.29 -21.96 -0.23
N CYS A 129 4.64 -21.89 1.05
CA CYS A 129 3.81 -22.37 2.15
C CYS A 129 2.46 -21.65 2.19
N ALA A 130 2.44 -20.31 2.09
CA ALA A 130 1.18 -19.57 2.12
C ALA A 130 0.27 -19.87 0.92
N LEU A 131 0.85 -20.02 -0.27
CA LEU A 131 0.12 -20.43 -1.46
C LEU A 131 -0.43 -21.86 -1.31
N HIS A 132 0.35 -22.79 -0.74
CA HIS A 132 -0.12 -24.14 -0.46
C HIS A 132 -1.35 -24.12 0.46
N ASP A 133 -1.28 -23.39 1.58
CA ASP A 133 -2.34 -23.35 2.58
C ASP A 133 -3.61 -22.68 2.03
N LEU A 134 -3.49 -21.60 1.26
CA LEU A 134 -4.62 -21.04 0.52
C LEU A 134 -5.21 -22.04 -0.48
N GLY A 135 -4.35 -22.80 -1.18
CA GLY A 135 -4.77 -23.88 -2.06
C GLY A 135 -5.64 -24.90 -1.33
N ALA A 136 -5.14 -25.44 -0.23
CA ALA A 136 -5.85 -26.41 0.61
C ALA A 136 -7.17 -25.86 1.16
N MET A 137 -7.20 -24.61 1.64
CA MET A 137 -8.42 -23.96 2.12
C MET A 137 -9.49 -23.82 1.03
N HIS A 138 -9.09 -23.54 -0.21
CA HIS A 138 -10.02 -23.33 -1.31
C HIS A 138 -10.50 -24.63 -1.95
N THR A 139 -9.85 -25.78 -1.70
CA THR A 139 -10.11 -27.07 -2.38
C THR A 139 -11.60 -27.42 -2.50
N ARG A 140 -12.39 -27.27 -1.43
CA ARG A 140 -13.84 -27.60 -1.46
C ARG A 140 -14.75 -26.47 -1.94
N ARG A 141 -14.32 -25.21 -1.81
CA ARG A 141 -15.16 -24.02 -2.08
C ARG A 141 -14.98 -23.49 -3.50
N ASP A 142 -13.74 -23.50 -3.99
CA ASP A 142 -13.34 -22.99 -5.29
C ASP A 142 -12.18 -23.85 -5.84
N PRO A 143 -12.49 -25.02 -6.43
CA PRO A 143 -11.48 -25.94 -6.95
C PRO A 143 -10.58 -25.32 -8.03
N GLY A 144 -11.10 -24.36 -8.80
CA GLY A 144 -10.33 -23.67 -9.85
C GLY A 144 -9.23 -22.81 -9.25
N ARG A 145 -9.59 -22.01 -8.24
CA ARG A 145 -8.64 -21.17 -7.51
C ARG A 145 -7.66 -21.99 -6.66
N ALA A 146 -8.14 -23.06 -6.03
CA ALA A 146 -7.30 -24.01 -5.29
C ALA A 146 -6.19 -24.58 -6.18
N GLY A 147 -6.54 -25.07 -7.38
CA GLY A 147 -5.59 -25.62 -8.32
C GLY A 147 -4.57 -24.60 -8.86
N ALA A 148 -4.93 -23.32 -8.94
CA ALA A 148 -3.98 -22.26 -9.30
C ALA A 148 -2.94 -22.03 -8.19
N TYR A 149 -3.40 -21.94 -6.93
CA TYR A 149 -2.52 -21.78 -5.78
C TYR A 149 -1.58 -22.96 -5.57
N LEU A 150 -2.09 -24.20 -5.63
CA LEU A 150 -1.28 -25.40 -5.45
C LEU A 150 -0.20 -25.56 -6.53
N ARG A 151 -0.51 -25.21 -7.79
CA ARG A 151 0.50 -25.22 -8.87
C ARG A 151 1.56 -24.15 -8.69
N ALA A 152 1.18 -22.96 -8.23
CA ALA A 152 2.14 -21.89 -7.93
C ALA A 152 3.06 -22.27 -6.77
N ALA A 153 2.52 -22.86 -5.70
CA ALA A 153 3.30 -23.40 -4.59
C ALA A 153 4.26 -24.52 -5.05
N GLY A 154 3.77 -25.46 -5.86
CA GLY A 154 4.58 -26.54 -6.44
C GLY A 154 5.77 -26.01 -7.23
N ALA A 155 5.55 -25.04 -8.13
CA ALA A 155 6.62 -24.44 -8.92
C ALA A 155 7.68 -23.70 -8.08
N LEU A 156 7.31 -23.16 -6.92
CA LEU A 156 8.27 -22.60 -5.97
C LEU A 156 9.05 -23.70 -5.26
N PHE A 157 8.38 -24.71 -4.70
CA PHE A 157 9.05 -25.82 -4.02
C PHE A 157 9.95 -26.65 -4.94
N ASP A 158 9.61 -26.79 -6.22
CA ASP A 158 10.45 -27.42 -7.24
C ASP A 158 11.75 -26.63 -7.47
N ARG A 159 11.65 -25.30 -7.61
CA ARG A 159 12.83 -24.44 -7.75
C ARG A 159 13.72 -24.45 -6.50
N LEU A 160 13.11 -24.51 -5.33
CA LEU A 160 13.82 -24.57 -4.05
C LEU A 160 14.41 -25.95 -3.76
N GLY A 161 14.00 -27.00 -4.48
CA GLY A 161 14.35 -28.37 -4.14
C GLY A 161 13.86 -28.79 -2.76
N HIS A 162 12.69 -28.30 -2.33
CA HIS A 162 12.18 -28.50 -0.98
C HIS A 162 11.30 -29.78 -0.90
N PRO A 163 11.83 -30.91 -0.39
CA PRO A 163 11.17 -32.21 -0.54
C PRO A 163 9.84 -32.31 0.24
N THR A 164 9.75 -31.71 1.42
CA THR A 164 8.50 -31.76 2.19
C THR A 164 7.38 -30.94 1.54
N GLY A 165 7.66 -29.69 1.14
CA GLY A 165 6.71 -28.87 0.39
C GLY A 165 6.19 -29.55 -0.88
N GLN A 166 7.05 -30.23 -1.63
CA GLN A 166 6.64 -31.04 -2.79
C GLN A 166 5.71 -32.20 -2.39
N THR A 167 5.94 -32.82 -1.23
CA THR A 167 5.08 -33.88 -0.68
C THR A 167 3.69 -33.34 -0.34
N PHE A 168 3.62 -32.18 0.34
CA PHE A 168 2.37 -31.52 0.69
C PHE A 168 1.57 -31.07 -0.54
N VAL A 169 2.24 -30.52 -1.57
CA VAL A 169 1.57 -30.15 -2.83
C VAL A 169 1.01 -31.38 -3.54
N ALA A 170 1.75 -32.48 -3.63
CA ALA A 170 1.26 -33.73 -4.22
C ALA A 170 0.02 -34.25 -3.48
N TRP A 171 0.05 -34.22 -2.14
CA TRP A 171 -1.09 -34.56 -1.29
C TRP A 171 -2.32 -33.69 -1.58
N SER A 172 -2.16 -32.37 -1.52
CA SER A 172 -3.26 -31.41 -1.69
C SER A 172 -3.85 -31.43 -3.11
N LEU A 173 -3.03 -31.71 -4.13
CA LEU A 173 -3.52 -31.95 -5.50
C LEU A 173 -4.34 -33.23 -5.60
N GLY A 174 -3.95 -34.30 -4.90
CA GLY A 174 -4.74 -35.53 -4.79
C GLY A 174 -6.12 -35.27 -4.18
N GLU A 175 -6.18 -34.51 -3.08
CA GLU A 175 -7.46 -34.13 -2.46
C GLU A 175 -8.32 -33.26 -3.39
N LEU A 176 -7.71 -32.31 -4.10
CA LEU A 176 -8.40 -31.48 -5.08
C LEU A 176 -9.03 -32.30 -6.21
N LEU A 177 -8.27 -33.24 -6.77
CA LEU A 177 -8.75 -34.11 -7.85
C LEU A 177 -9.87 -35.04 -7.38
N GLN A 178 -9.79 -35.52 -6.13
CA GLN A 178 -10.85 -36.30 -5.52
C GLN A 178 -12.16 -35.49 -5.39
N VAL A 179 -12.09 -34.22 -4.94
CA VAL A 179 -13.25 -33.32 -4.91
C VAL A 179 -13.85 -33.09 -6.30
N GLN A 180 -13.02 -33.11 -7.34
CA GLN A 180 -13.45 -33.01 -8.74
C GLN A 180 -13.98 -34.34 -9.32
N GLY A 181 -13.97 -35.44 -8.56
CA GLY A 181 -14.41 -36.76 -9.01
C GLY A 181 -13.39 -37.50 -9.89
N ARG A 182 -12.16 -37.00 -10.01
CA ARG A 182 -11.10 -37.56 -10.86
C ARG A 182 -10.27 -38.59 -10.08
N GLN A 183 -10.88 -39.74 -9.81
CA GLN A 183 -10.34 -40.73 -8.87
C GLN A 183 -9.00 -41.36 -9.27
N ASP A 184 -8.80 -41.67 -10.55
CA ASP A 184 -7.54 -42.27 -11.02
C ASP A 184 -6.37 -41.30 -10.90
N GLU A 185 -6.58 -40.03 -11.27
CA GLU A 185 -5.55 -39.00 -11.14
C GLU A 185 -5.27 -38.65 -9.68
N ALA A 186 -6.32 -38.63 -8.84
CA ALA A 186 -6.15 -38.48 -7.39
C ALA A 186 -5.26 -39.60 -6.82
N LEU A 187 -5.47 -40.85 -7.27
CA LEU A 187 -4.67 -41.99 -6.85
C LEU A 187 -3.18 -41.81 -7.21
N GLU A 188 -2.87 -41.38 -8.44
CA GLU A 188 -1.49 -41.11 -8.87
C GLU A 188 -0.81 -40.06 -7.98
N HIS A 189 -1.50 -38.97 -7.67
CA HIS A 189 -0.98 -37.90 -6.82
C HIS A 189 -0.77 -38.34 -5.36
N VAL A 190 -1.68 -39.14 -4.81
CA VAL A 190 -1.53 -39.68 -3.45
C VAL A 190 -0.39 -40.71 -3.38
N GLN A 191 -0.21 -41.54 -4.42
CA GLN A 191 0.94 -42.45 -4.53
C GLN A 191 2.27 -41.71 -4.65
N GLU A 192 2.30 -40.61 -5.41
CA GLU A 192 3.46 -39.72 -5.47
C GLU A 192 3.76 -39.09 -4.11
N ALA A 193 2.73 -38.61 -3.40
CA ALA A 193 2.89 -38.09 -2.05
C ALA A 193 3.48 -39.14 -1.09
N LEU A 194 3.01 -40.40 -1.13
CA LEU A 194 3.58 -41.49 -0.33
C LEU A 194 5.05 -41.76 -0.69
N ARG A 195 5.40 -41.83 -1.98
CA ARG A 195 6.78 -42.04 -2.42
C ARG A 195 7.70 -40.93 -1.93
N ARG A 196 7.27 -39.67 -2.04
CA ARG A 196 8.04 -38.51 -1.57
C ARG A 196 8.17 -38.49 -0.05
N ALA A 197 7.08 -38.76 0.67
CA ALA A 197 7.08 -38.82 2.13
C ALA A 197 8.11 -39.83 2.65
N ARG A 198 8.14 -41.04 2.07
CA ARG A 198 9.14 -42.07 2.39
C ARG A 198 10.56 -41.63 2.04
N ALA A 199 10.75 -40.98 0.89
CA ALA A 199 12.07 -40.52 0.45
C ALA A 199 12.64 -39.41 1.34
N CYS A 200 11.79 -38.52 1.88
CA CYS A 200 12.20 -37.44 2.77
C CYS A 200 12.08 -37.78 4.27
N GLY A 201 11.64 -38.99 4.61
CA GLY A 201 11.47 -39.45 5.99
C GLY A 201 10.30 -38.79 6.74
N HIS A 202 9.34 -38.18 6.05
CA HIS A 202 8.24 -37.44 6.67
C HIS A 202 7.08 -38.37 7.08
N ARG A 203 7.23 -39.00 8.24
CA ARG A 203 6.36 -40.09 8.73
C ARG A 203 4.88 -39.74 8.86
N LEU A 204 4.53 -38.52 9.31
CA LEU A 204 3.12 -38.09 9.38
C LEU A 204 2.46 -38.12 7.98
N MET A 205 3.20 -37.71 6.95
CA MET A 205 2.66 -37.71 5.59
C MET A 205 2.58 -39.12 5.01
N GLU A 206 3.45 -40.04 5.42
CA GLU A 206 3.30 -41.46 5.08
C GLU A 206 1.99 -42.02 5.63
N VAL A 207 1.67 -41.76 6.91
CA VAL A 207 0.41 -42.21 7.53
C VAL A 207 -0.81 -41.63 6.81
N LEU A 208 -0.81 -40.33 6.51
CA LEU A 208 -1.91 -39.66 5.81
C LEU A 208 -2.09 -40.21 4.39
N ALA A 209 -1.00 -40.37 3.64
CA ALA A 209 -1.03 -40.91 2.29
C ALA A 209 -1.50 -42.37 2.26
N LEU A 210 -1.00 -43.23 3.16
CA LEU A 210 -1.44 -44.63 3.27
C LEU A 210 -2.94 -44.71 3.64
N SER A 211 -3.40 -43.88 4.57
CA SER A 211 -4.81 -43.85 4.97
C SER A 211 -5.72 -43.50 3.79
N ARG A 212 -5.33 -42.48 3.01
CA ARG A 212 -6.07 -42.06 1.82
C ARG A 212 -6.04 -43.10 0.72
N LEU A 213 -4.92 -43.76 0.46
CA LEU A 213 -4.85 -44.89 -0.48
C LEU A 213 -5.79 -46.01 -0.05
N GLY A 214 -5.84 -46.30 1.26
CA GLY A 214 -6.79 -47.22 1.86
C GLY A 214 -8.23 -46.89 1.49
N GLU A 215 -8.68 -45.67 1.77
CA GLU A 215 -10.02 -45.18 1.42
C GLU A 215 -10.32 -45.28 -0.07
N LEU A 216 -9.39 -44.86 -0.94
CA LEU A 216 -9.55 -44.91 -2.39
C LEU A 216 -9.69 -46.36 -2.88
N ALA A 217 -8.93 -47.30 -2.34
CA ALA A 217 -9.07 -48.73 -2.66
C ALA A 217 -10.45 -49.26 -2.26
N LEU A 218 -10.90 -48.94 -1.05
CA LEU A 218 -12.21 -49.38 -0.55
C LEU A 218 -13.34 -48.84 -1.45
N GLY A 219 -13.24 -47.58 -1.89
CA GLY A 219 -14.19 -46.98 -2.83
C GLY A 219 -14.22 -47.66 -4.21
N ARG A 220 -13.13 -48.31 -4.62
CA ARG A 220 -13.02 -49.10 -5.86
C ARG A 220 -13.41 -50.58 -5.67
N GLY A 221 -13.78 -50.99 -4.46
CA GLY A 221 -14.09 -52.38 -4.12
C GLY A 221 -12.85 -53.27 -3.87
N GLU A 222 -11.66 -52.69 -3.78
CA GLU A 222 -10.38 -53.39 -3.57
C GLU A 222 -10.11 -53.63 -2.07
N ALA A 223 -11.03 -54.31 -1.39
CA ALA A 223 -11.04 -54.46 0.07
C ALA A 223 -9.72 -54.96 0.67
N GLY A 224 -9.09 -55.97 0.06
CA GLY A 224 -7.85 -56.55 0.58
C GLY A 224 -6.64 -55.63 0.47
N GLN A 225 -6.58 -54.80 -0.58
CA GLN A 225 -5.51 -53.83 -0.74
C GLN A 225 -5.75 -52.61 0.15
N GLY A 226 -7.01 -52.15 0.24
CA GLY A 226 -7.43 -51.09 1.14
C GLY A 226 -7.09 -51.39 2.59
N GLU A 227 -7.44 -52.57 3.07
CA GLU A 227 -7.10 -53.02 4.43
C GLU A 227 -5.59 -53.00 4.68
N ARG A 228 -4.80 -53.46 3.70
CA ARG A 228 -3.34 -53.54 3.83
C ARG A 228 -2.73 -52.16 4.03
N TRP A 229 -3.15 -51.17 3.24
CA TRP A 229 -2.71 -49.78 3.41
C TRP A 229 -3.15 -49.17 4.74
N LEU A 230 -4.40 -49.41 5.16
CA LEU A 230 -4.91 -48.89 6.43
C LEU A 230 -4.18 -49.49 7.64
N ARG A 231 -3.85 -50.78 7.60
CA ARG A 231 -3.06 -51.44 8.65
C ARG A 231 -1.62 -50.95 8.68
N GLU A 232 -1.02 -50.71 7.52
CA GLU A 232 0.32 -50.11 7.44
C GLU A 232 0.31 -48.69 8.03
N ALA A 233 -0.69 -47.87 7.71
CA ALA A 233 -0.86 -46.54 8.28
C ALA A 233 -1.02 -46.60 9.81
N LEU A 234 -1.88 -47.49 10.30
CA LEU A 234 -2.12 -47.70 11.72
C LEU A 234 -0.85 -48.17 12.44
N ALA A 235 -0.10 -49.11 11.88
CA ALA A 235 1.16 -49.59 12.46
C ALA A 235 2.20 -48.46 12.54
N LEU A 236 2.36 -47.70 11.46
CA LEU A 236 3.32 -46.60 11.41
C LEU A 236 2.98 -45.50 12.43
N GLN A 237 1.70 -45.18 12.59
CA GLN A 237 1.22 -44.24 13.60
C GLN A 237 1.60 -44.67 15.02
N LEU A 238 1.67 -45.98 15.31
CA LEU A 238 2.08 -46.50 16.62
C LEU A 238 3.59 -46.34 16.85
N GLU A 239 4.39 -46.29 15.79
CA GLU A 239 5.86 -46.17 15.83
C GLU A 239 6.36 -44.71 15.91
N THR A 240 5.58 -43.74 15.41
CA THR A 240 6.05 -42.36 15.16
C THR A 240 5.94 -41.36 16.33
N THR A 241 5.38 -41.80 17.47
CA THR A 241 5.24 -41.12 18.79
C THR A 241 4.63 -39.69 18.84
N HIS A 242 4.10 -39.33 20.04
CA HIS A 242 3.48 -38.07 20.52
C HIS A 242 2.08 -37.61 20.03
N ARG A 243 1.57 -37.97 18.84
CA ARG A 243 0.21 -37.58 18.42
C ARG A 243 -0.54 -38.77 17.78
N PRO A 244 -1.52 -39.41 18.47
CA PRO A 244 -2.31 -40.46 17.86
C PRO A 244 -3.20 -39.89 16.74
N LEU A 245 -2.98 -40.32 15.50
CA LEU A 245 -3.77 -39.91 14.35
C LEU A 245 -4.92 -40.89 14.11
N TRP A 246 -6.14 -40.55 14.49
CA TRP A 246 -7.31 -41.40 14.25
C TRP A 246 -7.64 -41.67 12.76
N VAL A 247 -6.95 -41.03 11.81
CA VAL A 247 -7.26 -41.00 10.37
C VAL A 247 -7.45 -42.35 9.68
N SER A 248 -6.70 -43.38 10.07
CA SER A 248 -6.76 -44.71 9.42
C SER A 248 -7.92 -45.57 9.93
N VAL A 249 -8.53 -45.21 11.05
CA VAL A 249 -9.48 -46.06 11.75
C VAL A 249 -10.93 -45.92 11.28
N PRO A 250 -11.46 -44.71 10.97
CA PRO A 250 -12.78 -44.56 10.36
C PRO A 250 -13.00 -45.40 9.10
N PRO A 251 -12.04 -45.56 8.17
CA PRO A 251 -12.23 -46.48 7.04
C PRO A 251 -12.00 -47.96 7.40
N LEU A 252 -11.14 -48.26 8.40
CA LEU A 252 -10.81 -49.64 8.77
C LEU A 252 -11.95 -50.31 9.58
N VAL A 253 -12.54 -49.62 10.54
CA VAL A 253 -13.55 -50.19 11.45
C VAL A 253 -14.80 -50.68 10.71
N PRO A 254 -15.43 -49.90 9.81
CA PRO A 254 -16.53 -50.39 9.00
C PRO A 254 -16.13 -51.64 8.21
N LEU A 255 -14.94 -51.67 7.61
CA LEU A 255 -14.47 -52.86 6.89
C LEU A 255 -14.43 -54.09 7.80
N LEU A 256 -13.87 -53.96 9.01
CA LEU A 256 -13.83 -55.05 10.00
C LEU A 256 -15.23 -55.52 10.40
N ILE A 257 -16.15 -54.58 10.65
CA ILE A 257 -17.55 -54.87 11.00
C ILE A 257 -18.25 -55.66 9.87
N HIS A 258 -18.17 -55.18 8.62
CA HIS A 258 -18.78 -55.84 7.48
C HIS A 258 -18.19 -57.23 7.21
N SER A 259 -16.90 -57.42 7.54
CA SER A 259 -16.24 -58.73 7.49
C SER A 259 -16.55 -59.64 8.69
N GLY A 260 -17.42 -59.23 9.63
CA GLY A 260 -17.76 -59.99 10.84
C GLY A 260 -16.65 -60.03 11.91
N ARG A 261 -15.60 -59.23 11.78
CA ARG A 261 -14.43 -59.17 12.68
C ARG A 261 -14.67 -58.17 13.83
N LEU A 262 -15.80 -58.31 14.52
CA LEU A 262 -16.25 -57.37 15.56
C LEU A 262 -15.30 -57.28 16.76
N SER A 263 -14.72 -58.41 17.19
CA SER A 263 -13.74 -58.42 18.29
C SER A 263 -12.47 -57.65 17.95
N GLU A 264 -12.04 -57.71 16.69
CA GLU A 264 -10.87 -56.97 16.21
C GLU A 264 -11.19 -55.47 16.10
N ALA A 265 -12.35 -55.13 15.54
CA ALA A 265 -12.81 -53.74 15.48
C ALA A 265 -12.87 -53.10 16.89
N ARG A 266 -13.41 -53.84 17.87
CA ARG A 266 -13.44 -53.42 19.27
C ARG A 266 -12.03 -53.16 19.82
N GLN A 267 -11.10 -54.08 19.61
CA GLN A 267 -9.74 -53.95 20.14
C GLN A 267 -9.02 -52.73 19.54
N VAL A 268 -9.10 -52.55 18.22
CA VAL A 268 -8.51 -51.38 17.55
C VAL A 268 -9.09 -50.09 18.12
N LEU A 269 -10.40 -50.04 18.33
CA LEU A 269 -11.07 -48.87 18.89
C LEU A 269 -10.66 -48.59 20.35
N GLU A 270 -10.63 -49.62 21.22
CA GLU A 270 -10.24 -49.48 22.63
C GLU A 270 -8.79 -48.99 22.75
N ASP A 271 -7.87 -49.55 21.97
CA ASP A 271 -6.46 -49.16 21.96
C ASP A 271 -6.26 -47.71 21.52
N GLN A 272 -7.04 -47.26 20.53
CA GLN A 272 -6.98 -45.89 20.03
C GLN A 272 -7.66 -44.90 20.99
N LEU A 273 -8.70 -45.31 21.72
CA LEU A 273 -9.33 -44.46 22.73
C LEU A 273 -8.38 -44.16 23.89
N ILE A 274 -7.66 -45.16 24.40
CA ILE A 274 -6.65 -44.97 25.46
C ILE A 274 -5.64 -43.89 25.05
N ARG A 275 -5.13 -44.00 23.81
CA ARG A 275 -4.15 -43.04 23.27
C ARG A 275 -4.75 -41.65 23.10
N ALA A 276 -5.99 -41.55 22.62
CA ALA A 276 -6.67 -40.28 22.46
C ALA A 276 -6.95 -39.60 23.82
N ASP A 277 -7.22 -40.37 24.88
CA ASP A 277 -7.33 -39.88 26.25
C ASP A 277 -5.98 -39.38 26.79
N GLU A 278 -4.91 -40.16 26.64
CA GLU A 278 -3.54 -39.77 27.05
C GLU A 278 -3.05 -38.51 26.34
N ALA A 279 -3.40 -38.35 25.06
CA ALA A 279 -3.04 -37.20 24.25
C ALA A 279 -4.03 -36.03 24.33
N GLY A 280 -5.14 -36.17 25.07
CA GLY A 280 -6.15 -35.11 25.20
C GLY A 280 -6.89 -34.75 23.91
N MET A 281 -6.99 -35.66 22.94
CA MET A 281 -7.55 -35.38 21.60
C MET A 281 -9.08 -35.48 21.56
N LEU A 282 -9.77 -34.39 21.88
CA LEU A 282 -11.25 -34.35 21.98
C LEU A 282 -11.97 -34.90 20.73
N ALA A 283 -11.62 -34.41 19.53
CA ALA A 283 -12.25 -34.83 18.27
C ALA A 283 -12.12 -36.34 18.00
N ALA A 284 -10.93 -36.89 18.28
CA ALA A 284 -10.70 -38.33 18.15
C ALA A 284 -11.58 -39.11 19.13
N ARG A 285 -11.66 -38.67 20.39
CA ARG A 285 -12.49 -39.30 21.43
C ARG A 285 -13.97 -39.31 21.04
N VAL A 286 -14.48 -38.21 20.49
CA VAL A 286 -15.86 -38.12 19.99
C VAL A 286 -16.14 -39.21 18.95
N ALA A 287 -15.30 -39.31 17.92
CA ALA A 287 -15.47 -40.30 16.86
C ALA A 287 -15.27 -41.75 17.35
N LEU A 288 -14.31 -41.96 18.24
CA LEU A 288 -14.02 -43.26 18.88
C LEU A 288 -15.19 -43.79 19.70
N HIS A 289 -15.80 -42.93 20.52
CA HIS A 289 -16.97 -43.30 21.32
C HIS A 289 -18.20 -43.61 20.43
N GLU A 290 -18.38 -42.90 19.31
CA GLU A 290 -19.43 -43.24 18.33
C GLU A 290 -19.22 -44.63 17.74
N ALA A 291 -18.01 -44.91 17.24
CA ALA A 291 -17.67 -46.18 16.63
C ALA A 291 -17.72 -47.35 17.64
N LEU A 292 -17.27 -47.16 18.89
CA LEU A 292 -17.41 -48.16 19.96
C LEU A 292 -18.87 -48.46 20.29
N SER A 293 -19.74 -47.44 20.28
CA SER A 293 -21.17 -47.66 20.45
C SER A 293 -21.71 -48.64 19.41
N GLY A 294 -21.45 -48.37 18.12
CA GLY A 294 -21.89 -49.23 17.03
C GLY A 294 -21.31 -50.65 17.09
N VAL A 295 -20.04 -50.80 17.48
CA VAL A 295 -19.43 -52.13 17.66
C VAL A 295 -20.06 -52.90 18.82
N PHE A 296 -20.34 -52.25 19.96
CA PHE A 296 -21.01 -52.92 21.08
C PHE A 296 -22.48 -53.27 20.79
N GLU A 297 -23.19 -52.47 19.99
CA GLU A 297 -24.51 -52.84 19.47
C GLU A 297 -24.44 -54.10 18.60
N ALA A 298 -23.48 -54.15 17.67
CA ALA A 298 -23.27 -55.31 16.81
C ALA A 298 -22.85 -56.58 17.60
N LEU A 299 -22.16 -56.40 18.74
CA LEU A 299 -21.80 -57.48 19.66
C LEU A 299 -22.94 -57.91 20.60
N GLY A 300 -24.08 -57.19 20.61
CA GLY A 300 -25.20 -57.47 21.50
C GLY A 300 -25.00 -57.02 22.95
N ASP A 301 -24.14 -56.03 23.21
CA ASP A 301 -23.92 -55.42 24.53
C ASP A 301 -24.52 -54.00 24.60
N PRO A 302 -25.85 -53.88 24.82
CA PRO A 302 -26.54 -52.60 24.81
C PRO A 302 -26.11 -51.68 25.97
N VAL A 303 -25.59 -52.24 27.07
CA VAL A 303 -25.16 -51.46 28.24
C VAL A 303 -23.89 -50.68 27.91
N ARG A 304 -22.89 -51.36 27.31
CA ARG A 304 -21.66 -50.69 26.90
C ARG A 304 -21.90 -49.75 25.72
N ALA A 305 -22.73 -50.16 24.75
CA ALA A 305 -23.15 -49.29 23.65
C ALA A 305 -23.73 -47.97 24.16
N LEU A 306 -24.74 -48.02 25.03
CA LEU A 306 -25.38 -46.82 25.58
C LEU A 306 -24.40 -45.93 26.35
N ARG A 307 -23.44 -46.52 27.06
CA ARG A 307 -22.39 -45.75 27.75
C ARG A 307 -21.53 -44.98 26.76
N HIS A 308 -21.02 -45.63 25.71
CA HIS A 308 -20.24 -44.96 24.68
C HIS A 308 -21.05 -43.92 23.92
N ALA A 309 -22.33 -44.17 23.60
CA ALA A 309 -23.22 -43.18 23.02
C ALA A 309 -23.40 -41.93 23.91
N ARG A 310 -23.53 -42.11 25.23
CA ARG A 310 -23.63 -40.99 26.19
C ARG A 310 -22.34 -40.19 26.26
N ASP A 311 -21.19 -40.86 26.27
CA ASP A 311 -19.89 -40.20 26.27
C ASP A 311 -19.65 -39.43 24.96
N HIS A 312 -19.97 -40.03 23.81
CA HIS A 312 -19.97 -39.35 22.52
C HIS A 312 -20.81 -38.07 22.56
N LEU A 313 -22.08 -38.15 22.97
CA LEU A 313 -22.97 -36.98 23.03
C LEU A 313 -22.46 -35.88 23.99
N ARG A 314 -21.88 -36.28 25.13
CA ARG A 314 -21.30 -35.33 26.08
C ARG A 314 -20.11 -34.59 25.48
N LEU A 315 -19.18 -35.33 24.89
CA LEU A 315 -17.97 -34.78 24.28
C LEU A 315 -18.28 -33.97 23.01
N PHE A 316 -19.21 -34.44 22.18
CA PHE A 316 -19.67 -33.74 20.98
C PHE A 316 -20.33 -32.39 21.31
N ARG A 317 -21.09 -32.31 22.40
CA ARG A 317 -21.65 -31.03 22.88
C ARG A 317 -20.55 -30.06 23.32
N GLN A 318 -19.52 -30.57 23.99
CA GLN A 318 -18.36 -29.77 24.39
C GLN A 318 -17.61 -29.24 23.14
N GLU A 319 -17.30 -30.13 22.20
CA GLU A 319 -16.61 -29.78 20.95
C GLU A 319 -17.37 -28.74 20.12
N ASN A 320 -18.68 -28.92 19.93
CA ASN A 320 -19.49 -27.98 19.16
C ASN A 320 -19.67 -26.63 19.84
N ALA A 321 -19.73 -26.57 21.17
CA ALA A 321 -19.78 -25.29 21.89
C ALA A 321 -18.50 -24.49 21.64
N ASP A 322 -17.35 -25.17 21.70
CA ASP A 322 -16.03 -24.57 21.44
C ASP A 322 -15.84 -24.19 19.96
N GLU A 323 -16.35 -24.99 19.01
CA GLU A 323 -16.29 -24.67 17.59
C GLU A 323 -17.22 -23.51 17.20
N LEU A 324 -18.46 -23.50 17.72
CA LEU A 324 -19.41 -22.41 17.43
C LEU A 324 -18.90 -21.08 17.98
N ALA A 325 -18.34 -21.06 19.20
CA ALA A 325 -17.72 -19.87 19.77
C ALA A 325 -16.59 -19.33 18.87
N ARG A 326 -15.70 -20.21 18.40
CA ARG A 326 -14.60 -19.84 17.49
C ARG A 326 -15.09 -19.34 16.13
N ARG A 327 -16.13 -19.96 15.56
CA ARG A 327 -16.74 -19.51 14.29
C ARG A 327 -17.40 -18.13 14.43
N VAL A 328 -18.12 -17.88 15.51
CA VAL A 328 -18.74 -16.57 15.79
C VAL A 328 -17.66 -15.50 15.93
N GLN A 329 -16.63 -15.75 16.73
CA GLN A 329 -15.50 -14.84 16.89
C GLN A 329 -14.76 -14.59 15.56
N GLY A 330 -14.57 -15.62 14.74
CA GLY A 330 -13.97 -15.50 13.42
C GLY A 330 -14.80 -14.67 12.44
N LEU A 331 -16.13 -14.85 12.43
CA LEU A 331 -17.05 -14.02 11.63
C LEU A 331 -17.05 -12.56 12.08
N GLU A 332 -17.00 -12.29 13.38
CA GLU A 332 -16.88 -10.92 13.91
C GLU A 332 -15.58 -10.25 13.45
N VAL A 333 -14.45 -10.96 13.48
CA VAL A 333 -13.15 -10.42 13.03
C VAL A 333 -13.14 -10.16 11.52
N LEU A 334 -13.68 -11.09 10.71
CA LEU A 334 -13.86 -10.87 9.26
C LEU A 334 -14.71 -9.64 9.00
N HIS A 335 -15.86 -9.55 9.65
CA HIS A 335 -16.78 -8.44 9.43
C HIS A 335 -16.14 -7.10 9.80
N ARG A 336 -15.41 -7.04 10.92
CA ARG A 336 -14.67 -5.82 11.32
C ARG A 336 -13.57 -5.45 10.32
N THR A 337 -12.85 -6.43 9.78
CA THR A 337 -11.79 -6.15 8.80
C THR A 337 -12.36 -5.75 7.44
N GLU A 338 -13.45 -6.36 6.97
CA GLU A 338 -14.17 -5.93 5.76
C GLU A 338 -14.69 -4.49 5.89
N LEU A 339 -15.27 -4.14 7.05
CA LEU A 339 -15.72 -2.77 7.33
C LEU A 339 -14.54 -1.79 7.31
N ALA A 340 -13.44 -2.12 8.00
CA ALA A 340 -12.25 -1.27 8.04
C ALA A 340 -11.60 -1.10 6.65
N GLU A 341 -11.56 -2.15 5.83
CA GLU A 341 -11.07 -2.07 4.44
C GLU A 341 -11.96 -1.17 3.58
N HIS A 342 -13.28 -1.31 3.70
CA HIS A 342 -14.24 -0.49 2.99
C HIS A 342 -14.14 0.99 3.39
N GLU A 343 -14.03 1.27 4.69
CA GLU A 343 -13.80 2.63 5.22
C GLU A 343 -12.47 3.21 4.71
N ALA A 344 -11.39 2.43 4.76
CA ALA A 344 -10.08 2.87 4.27
C ALA A 344 -10.10 3.14 2.75
N GLN A 345 -10.79 2.31 1.96
CA GLN A 345 -10.96 2.55 0.52
C GLN A 345 -11.77 3.83 0.26
N THR A 346 -12.85 4.05 1.01
CA THR A 346 -13.67 5.25 0.91
C THR A 346 -12.87 6.49 1.28
N GLN A 347 -12.11 6.45 2.37
CA GLN A 347 -11.22 7.54 2.79
C GLN A 347 -10.11 7.81 1.78
N ARG A 348 -9.52 6.77 1.16
CA ARG A 348 -8.52 6.95 0.09
C ARG A 348 -9.12 7.62 -1.13
N ARG A 349 -10.32 7.22 -1.53
CA ARG A 349 -11.04 7.85 -2.64
C ARG A 349 -11.36 9.31 -2.34
N GLN A 350 -11.91 9.61 -1.16
CA GLN A 350 -12.18 10.98 -0.71
C GLN A 350 -10.92 11.84 -0.67
N ASN A 351 -9.80 11.30 -0.16
CA ASN A 351 -8.52 12.01 -0.16
C ASN A 351 -7.99 12.28 -1.57
N ALA A 352 -8.14 11.34 -2.49
CA ALA A 352 -7.74 11.53 -3.89
C ALA A 352 -8.60 12.61 -4.58
N GLU A 353 -9.92 12.58 -4.36
CA GLU A 353 -10.86 13.59 -4.86
C GLU A 353 -10.55 14.98 -4.28
N LEU A 354 -10.29 15.07 -2.97
CA LEU A 354 -9.92 16.33 -2.31
C LEU A 354 -8.60 16.88 -2.84
N ARG A 355 -7.57 16.04 -3.03
CA ARG A 355 -6.29 16.46 -3.61
C ARG A 355 -6.47 16.99 -5.04
N ALA A 356 -7.30 16.36 -5.85
CA ALA A 356 -7.59 16.84 -7.19
C ALA A 356 -8.33 18.20 -7.17
N ALA A 357 -9.30 18.37 -6.26
CA ALA A 357 -10.02 19.63 -6.10
C ALA A 357 -9.10 20.77 -5.63
N LEU A 358 -8.19 20.51 -4.68
CA LEU A 358 -7.21 21.49 -4.22
C LEU A 358 -6.28 21.94 -5.35
N ALA A 359 -5.76 21.00 -6.15
CA ALA A 359 -4.91 21.33 -7.29
C ALA A 359 -5.66 22.18 -8.35
N GLN A 360 -6.93 21.88 -8.61
CA GLN A 360 -7.76 22.69 -9.51
C GLN A 360 -8.00 24.11 -8.97
N LEU A 361 -8.23 24.23 -7.65
CA LEU A 361 -8.43 25.51 -7.00
C LEU A 361 -7.16 26.39 -7.10
N GLU A 362 -5.98 25.82 -6.91
CA GLU A 362 -4.70 26.52 -7.07
C GLU A 362 -4.51 27.04 -8.51
N VAL A 363 -4.80 26.22 -9.52
CA VAL A 363 -4.70 26.63 -10.93
C VAL A 363 -5.66 27.80 -11.22
N LEU A 364 -6.91 27.70 -10.76
CA LEU A 364 -7.91 28.74 -10.99
C LEU A 364 -7.55 30.04 -10.24
N HIS A 365 -7.03 29.93 -9.01
CA HIS A 365 -6.58 31.07 -8.24
C HIS A 365 -5.49 31.85 -8.98
N LEU A 366 -4.46 31.15 -9.50
CA LEU A 366 -3.40 31.76 -10.30
C LEU A 366 -3.91 32.40 -11.59
N GLN A 367 -4.95 31.85 -12.22
CA GLN A 367 -5.57 32.43 -13.41
C GLN A 367 -6.31 33.74 -13.08
N VAL A 368 -7.08 33.76 -11.99
CA VAL A 368 -7.79 34.97 -11.53
C VAL A 368 -6.79 36.05 -11.13
N GLU A 369 -5.71 35.70 -10.41
CA GLU A 369 -4.65 36.65 -10.05
C GLU A 369 -4.01 37.28 -11.29
N ARG A 370 -3.65 36.47 -12.30
CA ARG A 370 -3.07 36.98 -13.56
C ARG A 370 -4.04 37.91 -14.30
N ALA A 371 -5.30 37.51 -14.46
CA ALA A 371 -6.31 38.33 -15.12
C ALA A 371 -6.58 39.65 -14.37
N SER A 372 -6.41 39.66 -13.04
CA SER A 372 -6.58 40.86 -12.21
C SER A 372 -5.46 41.91 -12.39
N VAL A 373 -4.25 41.51 -12.81
CA VAL A 373 -3.05 42.39 -12.78
C VAL A 373 -2.41 42.69 -14.14
N THR A 374 -2.87 42.07 -15.23
CA THR A 374 -2.38 42.34 -16.59
C THR A 374 -3.49 42.89 -17.49
N ASP A 375 -3.12 43.74 -18.46
CA ASP A 375 -4.02 44.22 -19.51
C ASP A 375 -4.09 43.20 -20.65
N GLU A 376 -5.29 42.74 -21.00
CA GLU A 376 -5.51 41.64 -21.96
C GLU A 376 -5.04 41.98 -23.38
N LEU A 377 -5.15 43.25 -23.80
CA LEU A 377 -4.76 43.68 -25.14
C LEU A 377 -3.25 43.78 -25.31
N THR A 378 -2.56 44.33 -24.30
CA THR A 378 -1.15 44.72 -24.41
C THR A 378 -0.18 43.77 -23.70
N GLY A 379 -0.68 42.93 -22.79
CA GLY A 379 0.12 41.97 -22.01
C GLY A 379 1.05 42.62 -20.97
N VAL A 380 0.96 43.95 -20.77
CA VAL A 380 1.67 44.66 -19.70
C VAL A 380 0.81 44.70 -18.43
N HIS A 381 1.37 45.20 -17.33
CA HIS A 381 0.58 45.36 -16.11
C HIS A 381 -0.57 46.35 -16.34
N ASN A 382 -1.70 46.15 -15.65
CA ASN A 382 -2.86 47.06 -15.74
C ASN A 382 -2.86 48.09 -14.61
N ARG A 383 -3.75 49.08 -14.70
CA ARG A 383 -3.91 50.12 -13.67
C ARG A 383 -4.07 49.54 -12.26
N HIS A 384 -4.76 48.41 -12.09
CA HIS A 384 -4.94 47.78 -10.79
C HIS A 384 -3.60 47.33 -10.19
N PHE A 385 -2.73 46.69 -10.98
CA PHE A 385 -1.38 46.31 -10.53
C PHE A 385 -0.57 47.52 -10.06
N LEU A 386 -0.55 48.61 -10.84
CA LEU A 386 0.19 49.83 -10.49
C LEU A 386 -0.30 50.43 -9.16
N MET A 387 -1.62 50.52 -8.97
CA MET A 387 -2.18 51.09 -7.74
C MET A 387 -1.91 50.20 -6.52
N THR A 388 -1.87 48.88 -6.70
CA THR A 388 -1.62 47.92 -5.61
C THR A 388 -0.13 47.78 -5.27
N HIS A 389 0.77 47.80 -6.25
CA HIS A 389 2.19 47.46 -6.06
C HIS A 389 3.15 48.64 -6.25
N GLY A 390 2.77 49.69 -6.96
CA GLY A 390 3.69 50.76 -7.37
C GLY A 390 4.29 51.53 -6.18
N ALA A 391 3.51 51.80 -5.13
CA ALA A 391 4.01 52.46 -3.92
C ALA A 391 5.06 51.60 -3.18
N ALA A 392 4.84 50.29 -3.11
CA ALA A 392 5.79 49.37 -2.50
C ALA A 392 7.09 49.27 -3.31
N SER A 393 7.00 49.25 -4.64
CA SER A 393 8.17 49.27 -5.52
C SER A 393 8.99 50.55 -5.39
N LEU A 394 8.33 51.71 -5.24
CA LEU A 394 9.00 52.99 -4.97
C LEU A 394 9.68 53.00 -3.59
N ALA A 395 9.03 52.46 -2.56
CA ALA A 395 9.61 52.36 -1.22
C ALA A 395 10.82 51.41 -1.17
N ALA A 396 10.87 50.42 -2.07
CA ALA A 396 11.96 49.45 -2.17
C ALA A 396 13.13 49.92 -3.07
N ALA A 397 13.01 51.08 -3.73
CA ALA A 397 14.08 51.66 -4.53
C ALA A 397 15.31 51.96 -3.66
N ARG A 398 16.51 51.72 -4.20
CA ARG A 398 17.80 51.96 -3.53
C ARG A 398 18.36 53.36 -3.80
N GLY A 399 17.84 54.03 -4.81
CA GLY A 399 18.19 55.38 -5.22
C GLY A 399 16.97 56.20 -5.63
N PRO A 400 17.19 57.32 -6.34
CA PRO A 400 16.10 58.15 -6.86
C PRO A 400 15.19 57.35 -7.79
N ALA A 401 13.91 57.67 -7.80
CA ALA A 401 12.94 57.07 -8.71
C ALA A 401 12.17 58.16 -9.45
N CYS A 402 11.73 57.86 -10.67
CA CYS A 402 10.93 58.77 -11.49
C CYS A 402 9.65 58.09 -11.96
N VAL A 403 8.57 58.86 -12.06
CA VAL A 403 7.28 58.41 -12.61
C VAL A 403 7.02 59.18 -13.88
N ALA A 404 6.62 58.47 -14.94
CA ALA A 404 6.23 59.06 -16.20
C ALA A 404 4.82 58.60 -16.61
N ILE A 405 4.00 59.53 -17.08
CA ILE A 405 2.74 59.24 -17.78
C ILE A 405 2.95 59.55 -19.26
N LEU A 406 2.64 58.58 -20.10
CA LEU A 406 2.77 58.60 -21.54
C LEU A 406 1.38 58.50 -22.17
N ASP A 407 1.14 59.26 -23.22
CA ASP A 407 -0.09 59.17 -24.01
C ASP A 407 0.26 59.19 -25.50
N ILE A 408 -0.30 58.24 -26.25
CA ILE A 408 -0.07 58.12 -27.68
C ILE A 408 -0.73 59.29 -28.40
N ASP A 409 0.07 60.07 -29.13
CA ASP A 409 -0.44 61.26 -29.80
C ASP A 409 -1.40 60.88 -30.94
N HIS A 410 -2.50 61.63 -31.04
CA HIS A 410 -3.49 61.48 -32.12
C HIS A 410 -4.13 60.09 -32.20
N PHE A 411 -4.14 59.30 -31.12
CA PHE A 411 -4.69 57.94 -31.13
C PHE A 411 -6.16 57.88 -31.57
N LYS A 412 -6.98 58.86 -31.20
CA LYS A 412 -8.36 58.99 -31.74
C LYS A 412 -8.39 59.03 -33.27
N SER A 413 -7.49 59.79 -33.90
CA SER A 413 -7.40 59.87 -35.37
C SER A 413 -6.95 58.54 -35.99
N ILE A 414 -6.10 57.78 -35.29
CA ILE A 414 -5.72 56.43 -35.71
C ILE A 414 -6.95 55.51 -35.69
N ASN A 415 -7.74 55.53 -34.62
CA ASN A 415 -8.99 54.77 -34.55
C ASN A 415 -10.00 55.20 -35.63
N ASP A 416 -10.15 56.50 -35.85
CA ASP A 416 -11.09 57.04 -36.83
C ASP A 416 -10.68 56.64 -38.27
N GLN A 417 -9.38 56.49 -38.55
CA GLN A 417 -8.85 56.17 -39.87
C GLN A 417 -8.71 54.66 -40.14
N TYR A 418 -8.31 53.88 -39.14
CA TYR A 418 -7.96 52.45 -39.29
C TYR A 418 -8.89 51.51 -38.52
N GLY A 419 -9.92 52.05 -37.88
CA GLY A 419 -10.84 51.31 -37.02
C GLY A 419 -10.22 50.94 -35.68
N HIS A 420 -11.07 50.47 -34.76
CA HIS A 420 -10.66 50.05 -33.43
C HIS A 420 -9.65 48.88 -33.46
N ASP A 421 -9.83 47.91 -34.37
CA ASP A 421 -8.87 46.79 -34.54
C ASP A 421 -7.48 47.29 -34.95
N GLY A 422 -7.41 48.34 -35.77
CA GLY A 422 -6.15 49.00 -36.16
C GLY A 422 -5.50 49.73 -34.98
N GLY A 423 -6.29 50.43 -34.16
CA GLY A 423 -5.82 51.04 -32.92
C GLY A 423 -5.32 50.01 -31.90
N ASP A 424 -6.00 48.88 -31.77
CA ASP A 424 -5.62 47.79 -30.89
C ASP A 424 -4.27 47.18 -31.27
N GLN A 425 -4.03 46.99 -32.57
CA GLN A 425 -2.73 46.58 -33.08
C GLN A 425 -1.62 47.59 -32.78
N VAL A 426 -1.93 48.90 -32.88
CA VAL A 426 -1.01 49.98 -32.51
C VAL A 426 -0.67 49.93 -31.02
N LEU A 427 -1.67 49.78 -30.14
CA LEU A 427 -1.47 49.66 -28.69
C LEU A 427 -0.61 48.45 -28.34
N ALA A 428 -0.90 47.29 -28.91
CA ALA A 428 -0.13 46.07 -28.67
C ALA A 428 1.32 46.18 -29.17
N ALA A 429 1.53 46.81 -30.34
CA ALA A 429 2.88 47.05 -30.88
C ALA A 429 3.67 48.06 -30.04
N PHE A 430 3.03 49.16 -29.62
CA PHE A 430 3.61 50.17 -28.75
C PHE A 430 4.04 49.57 -27.41
N ALA A 431 3.14 48.86 -26.74
CA ALA A 431 3.42 48.25 -25.45
C ALA A 431 4.54 47.19 -25.55
N ARG A 432 4.55 46.39 -26.62
CA ARG A 432 5.61 45.39 -26.85
C ARG A 432 6.97 46.06 -27.02
N TYR A 433 7.05 47.13 -27.80
CA TYR A 433 8.30 47.86 -28.04
C TYR A 433 8.83 48.50 -26.75
N LEU A 434 7.97 49.17 -25.97
CA LEU A 434 8.39 49.79 -24.72
C LEU A 434 8.83 48.73 -23.70
N ARG A 435 8.08 47.63 -23.56
CA ARG A 435 8.43 46.54 -22.65
C ARG A 435 9.79 45.90 -22.98
N GLN A 436 10.15 45.80 -24.26
CA GLN A 436 11.44 45.26 -24.70
C GLN A 436 12.59 46.25 -24.54
N SER A 437 12.29 47.55 -24.51
CA SER A 437 13.29 48.62 -24.45
C SER A 437 13.55 49.12 -23.03
N LEU A 438 12.62 48.88 -22.10
CA LEU A 438 12.75 49.17 -20.67
C LEU A 438 13.51 48.05 -19.93
N ARG A 439 14.13 48.38 -18.80
CA ARG A 439 14.83 47.38 -17.97
C ARG A 439 13.82 46.51 -17.23
N PRO A 440 14.15 45.24 -16.90
CA PRO A 440 13.28 44.38 -16.09
C PRO A 440 12.92 44.96 -14.71
N SER A 441 13.72 45.89 -14.19
CA SER A 441 13.48 46.60 -12.92
C SER A 441 12.48 47.75 -13.05
N ASP A 442 12.25 48.28 -14.24
CA ASP A 442 11.33 49.39 -14.45
C ASP A 442 9.89 48.84 -14.54
N LEU A 443 8.93 49.48 -13.85
CA LEU A 443 7.53 49.07 -13.93
C LEU A 443 6.88 49.72 -15.13
N PHE A 444 6.26 48.91 -16.00
CA PHE A 444 5.53 49.40 -17.16
C PHE A 444 4.09 48.91 -17.16
N THR A 445 3.16 49.85 -17.20
CA THR A 445 1.73 49.62 -16.98
C THR A 445 0.90 50.35 -18.02
N ARG A 446 -0.19 49.74 -18.50
CA ARG A 446 -1.26 50.47 -19.19
C ARG A 446 -2.23 51.06 -18.16
N PHE A 447 -2.32 52.38 -18.12
CA PHE A 447 -3.09 53.11 -17.11
C PHE A 447 -4.51 53.43 -17.59
N GLY A 448 -4.69 53.67 -18.89
CA GLY A 448 -5.96 54.04 -19.52
C GLY A 448 -6.07 53.51 -20.94
N GLY A 449 -6.96 54.13 -21.75
CA GLY A 449 -7.22 53.72 -23.13
C GLY A 449 -5.95 53.75 -23.99
N GLU A 450 -5.34 54.92 -24.11
CA GLU A 450 -4.08 55.14 -24.84
C GLU A 450 -2.92 55.62 -23.94
N GLU A 451 -3.14 55.51 -22.62
CA GLU A 451 -2.24 56.03 -21.58
C GLU A 451 -1.45 54.91 -20.91
N PHE A 452 -0.15 55.14 -20.74
CA PHE A 452 0.78 54.22 -20.09
C PHE A 452 1.56 54.93 -18.99
N VAL A 453 1.95 54.17 -17.97
CA VAL A 453 2.80 54.64 -16.87
C VAL A 453 4.10 53.84 -16.86
N VAL A 454 5.21 54.55 -16.73
CA VAL A 454 6.52 53.96 -16.43
C VAL A 454 6.99 54.45 -15.08
N ILE A 455 7.42 53.54 -14.20
CA ILE A 455 8.19 53.86 -13.01
C ILE A 455 9.63 53.43 -13.26
N PHE A 456 10.52 54.41 -13.36
CA PHE A 456 11.96 54.20 -13.43
C PHE A 456 12.51 54.09 -12.02
N LEU A 457 13.00 52.91 -11.65
CA LEU A 457 13.63 52.68 -10.35
C LEU A 457 15.13 53.00 -10.46
N ASP A 458 15.69 53.52 -9.37
CA ASP A 458 17.13 53.82 -9.25
C ASP A 458 17.67 54.66 -10.42
N THR A 459 16.90 55.66 -10.85
CA THR A 459 17.16 56.49 -12.04
C THR A 459 16.87 57.96 -11.74
N HIS A 460 17.81 58.83 -12.11
CA HIS A 460 17.63 60.28 -11.95
C HIS A 460 16.75 60.87 -13.06
N LEU A 461 16.10 62.01 -12.77
CA LEU A 461 15.15 62.66 -13.68
C LEU A 461 15.72 62.95 -15.09
N PRO A 462 16.96 63.45 -15.26
CA PRO A 462 17.53 63.66 -16.59
C PRO A 462 17.70 62.36 -17.39
N GLU A 463 18.06 61.27 -16.71
CA GLU A 463 18.26 59.96 -17.34
C GLU A 463 16.92 59.33 -17.77
N ALA A 464 15.89 59.44 -16.91
CA ALA A 464 14.53 59.00 -17.24
C ALA A 464 13.96 59.78 -18.43
N GLY A 465 14.18 61.10 -18.46
CA GLY A 465 13.80 61.96 -19.59
C GLY A 465 14.48 61.54 -20.90
N ALA A 466 15.80 61.37 -20.88
CA ALA A 466 16.57 60.94 -22.05
C ALA A 466 16.15 59.55 -22.55
N ALA A 467 15.88 58.61 -21.64
CA ALA A 467 15.37 57.29 -21.98
C ALA A 467 14.01 57.38 -22.70
N LEU A 468 13.10 58.22 -22.22
CA LEU A 468 11.79 58.44 -22.86
C LEU A 468 11.91 59.15 -24.22
N GLU A 469 12.84 60.08 -24.39
CA GLU A 469 13.09 60.69 -25.71
C GLU A 469 13.61 59.65 -26.71
N ALA A 470 14.54 58.79 -26.28
CA ALA A 470 15.03 57.68 -27.11
C ALA A 470 13.92 56.69 -27.48
N LEU A 471 13.05 56.35 -26.51
CA LEU A 471 11.87 55.52 -26.76
C LEU A 471 10.91 56.18 -27.76
N ASN A 472 10.67 57.50 -27.64
CA ASN A 472 9.79 58.23 -28.58
C ASN A 472 10.37 58.26 -29.99
N ALA A 473 11.68 58.46 -30.13
CA ALA A 473 12.36 58.38 -31.42
C ALA A 473 12.25 56.98 -32.03
N GLY A 474 12.41 55.92 -31.22
CA GLY A 474 12.25 54.54 -31.68
C GLY A 474 10.80 54.18 -32.04
N VAL A 475 9.83 54.67 -31.28
CA VAL A 475 8.39 54.53 -31.60
C VAL A 475 8.07 55.12 -32.98
N ARG A 476 8.62 56.29 -33.32
CA ARG A 476 8.44 56.89 -34.65
C ARG A 476 9.00 56.05 -35.80
N ALA A 477 9.98 55.19 -35.50
CA ALA A 477 10.62 54.31 -36.46
C ALA A 477 10.00 52.89 -36.48
N LEU A 478 8.97 52.61 -35.67
CA LEU A 478 8.33 51.30 -35.63
C LEU A 478 7.52 51.04 -36.91
N PRO A 479 7.78 49.92 -37.62
CA PRO A 479 6.97 49.55 -38.76
C PRO A 479 5.62 48.97 -38.30
N HIS A 480 4.52 49.64 -38.68
CA HIS A 480 3.15 49.19 -38.41
C HIS A 480 2.58 48.38 -39.59
N ALA A 481 3.28 47.33 -40.01
CA ALA A 481 2.98 46.55 -41.22
C ALA A 481 1.56 45.94 -41.26
N GLY A 482 0.89 45.78 -40.11
CA GLY A 482 -0.50 45.31 -40.00
C GLY A 482 -1.58 46.40 -40.09
N VAL A 483 -1.20 47.69 -40.08
CA VAL A 483 -2.12 48.83 -40.06
C VAL A 483 -1.88 49.76 -41.24
N SER A 484 -0.67 50.34 -41.35
CA SER A 484 -0.25 51.14 -42.50
C SER A 484 1.27 51.34 -42.49
N PRO A 485 1.97 51.18 -43.63
CA PRO A 485 3.40 51.43 -43.73
C PRO A 485 3.79 52.92 -43.56
N ASP A 486 2.84 53.84 -43.73
CA ASP A 486 3.06 55.29 -43.61
C ASP A 486 2.66 55.84 -42.23
N LEU A 487 2.20 54.99 -41.30
CA LEU A 487 1.81 55.42 -39.96
C LEU A 487 3.04 55.79 -39.14
N GLN A 488 3.16 57.06 -38.77
CA GLN A 488 4.16 57.54 -37.82
C GLN A 488 3.51 57.75 -36.45
N LEU A 489 3.95 56.94 -35.48
CA LEU A 489 3.48 57.04 -34.11
C LEU A 489 4.41 57.94 -33.29
N SER A 490 3.83 58.76 -32.41
CA SER A 490 4.58 59.44 -31.35
C SER A 490 3.80 59.38 -30.06
N PHE A 491 4.47 59.65 -28.95
CA PHE A 491 3.80 59.90 -27.69
C PHE A 491 4.26 61.21 -27.07
N THR A 492 3.41 61.78 -26.24
CA THR A 492 3.79 62.84 -25.31
C THR A 492 3.95 62.22 -23.92
N ALA A 493 4.96 62.64 -23.16
CA ALA A 493 5.17 62.18 -21.80
C ALA A 493 5.40 63.33 -20.82
N GLY A 494 4.85 63.21 -19.62
CA GLY A 494 5.22 64.03 -18.47
C GLY A 494 6.01 63.19 -17.46
N VAL A 495 7.14 63.69 -16.97
CA VAL A 495 8.07 62.94 -16.11
C VAL A 495 8.43 63.75 -14.87
N VAL A 496 8.33 63.12 -13.71
CA VAL A 496 8.63 63.75 -12.42
C VAL A 496 9.54 62.88 -11.57
N ALA A 497 10.34 63.52 -10.72
CA ALA A 497 11.03 62.83 -9.65
C ALA A 497 10.04 62.48 -8.54
N VAL A 498 10.17 61.28 -7.97
CA VAL A 498 9.34 60.85 -6.84
C VAL A 498 9.91 61.43 -5.54
N VAL A 499 9.06 62.08 -4.77
CA VAL A 499 9.41 62.64 -3.45
C VAL A 499 8.68 61.83 -2.38
N GLY A 500 9.42 61.28 -1.42
CA GLY A 500 8.84 60.56 -0.27
C GLY A 500 8.13 59.24 -0.60
N GLY A 501 8.27 58.72 -1.82
CA GLY A 501 7.61 57.48 -2.26
C GLY A 501 6.11 57.61 -2.56
N ASP A 502 5.57 58.84 -2.62
CA ASP A 502 4.15 59.06 -2.92
C ASP A 502 3.87 58.91 -4.42
N LEU A 503 3.33 57.75 -4.79
CA LEU A 503 2.94 57.43 -6.17
C LEU A 503 1.81 58.33 -6.67
N LEU A 504 0.83 58.66 -5.83
CA LEU A 504 -0.38 59.36 -6.28
C LEU A 504 -0.06 60.82 -6.59
N ASP A 505 0.73 61.47 -5.73
CA ASP A 505 1.27 62.81 -5.99
C ASP A 505 2.10 62.83 -7.29
N ALA A 506 3.00 61.86 -7.44
CA ALA A 506 3.85 61.78 -8.64
C ALA A 506 3.03 61.59 -9.92
N LEU A 507 1.99 60.75 -9.90
CA LEU A 507 1.07 60.59 -11.03
C LEU A 507 0.34 61.89 -11.36
N HIS A 508 -0.19 62.61 -10.36
CA HIS A 508 -0.86 63.89 -10.60
C HIS A 508 0.07 64.96 -11.20
N ARG A 509 1.32 65.05 -10.72
CA ARG A 509 2.30 66.00 -11.26
C ARG A 509 2.74 65.60 -12.67
N ALA A 510 2.94 64.31 -12.94
CA ALA A 510 3.28 63.81 -14.27
C ALA A 510 2.16 64.06 -15.29
N ASP A 511 0.89 63.90 -14.89
CA ASP A 511 -0.27 64.21 -15.75
C ASP A 511 -0.32 65.70 -16.14
N ALA A 512 -0.05 66.60 -15.18
CA ALA A 512 0.02 68.03 -15.46
C ALA A 512 1.09 68.37 -16.52
N LEU A 513 2.27 67.73 -16.43
CA LEU A 513 3.35 67.88 -17.42
C LEU A 513 3.01 67.25 -18.77
N LEU A 514 2.33 66.11 -18.77
CA LEU A 514 1.81 65.48 -19.99
C LEU A 514 0.87 66.45 -20.72
N MET A 515 -0.08 67.04 -20.00
CA MET A 515 -1.02 68.01 -20.56
C MET A 515 -0.32 69.27 -21.07
N GLN A 516 0.73 69.74 -20.39
CA GLN A 516 1.60 70.80 -20.89
C GLN A 516 2.30 70.41 -22.20
N GLY A 517 2.82 69.18 -22.29
CA GLY A 517 3.40 68.63 -23.52
C GLY A 517 2.39 68.60 -24.67
N LYS A 518 1.17 68.15 -24.40
CA LYS A 518 0.08 68.11 -25.41
C LYS A 518 -0.27 69.50 -25.92
N ARG A 519 -0.32 70.51 -25.03
CA ARG A 519 -0.60 71.91 -25.39
C ARG A 519 0.55 72.61 -26.11
N SER A 520 1.79 72.19 -25.86
CA SER A 520 2.98 72.81 -26.45
C SER A 520 3.37 72.22 -27.81
N GLY A 521 2.58 71.31 -28.37
CA GLY A 521 2.76 70.77 -29.72
C GLY A 521 3.01 69.26 -29.80
N ARG A 522 2.78 68.52 -28.70
CA ARG A 522 2.88 67.04 -28.65
C ARG A 522 4.27 66.49 -29.00
N ALA A 523 4.37 65.16 -29.08
CA ALA A 523 5.52 64.40 -29.55
C ALA A 523 6.82 64.74 -28.80
N ARG A 524 6.71 64.90 -27.47
CA ARG A 524 7.80 65.38 -26.61
C ARG A 524 7.71 64.85 -25.20
N VAL A 525 8.84 64.88 -24.51
CA VAL A 525 8.96 64.59 -23.09
C VAL A 525 9.05 65.92 -22.34
N VAL A 526 8.27 66.09 -21.29
CA VAL A 526 8.30 67.26 -20.41
C VAL A 526 8.71 66.81 -19.02
N CYS A 527 9.90 67.22 -18.59
CA CYS A 527 10.40 66.93 -17.25
C CYS A 527 10.10 68.07 -16.28
N GLU A 528 9.96 67.75 -15.00
CA GLU A 528 9.93 68.74 -13.92
C GLU A 528 11.22 69.58 -13.90
N PRO A 529 11.16 70.91 -13.71
CA PRO A 529 12.37 71.73 -13.59
C PRO A 529 13.18 71.34 -12.35
N GLU A 530 14.49 71.15 -12.51
CA GLU A 530 15.40 70.84 -11.41
C GLU A 530 15.32 71.92 -10.32
N GLY A 531 14.86 71.54 -9.13
CA GLY A 531 14.82 72.41 -7.94
C GLY A 531 13.44 72.84 -7.44
N ALA A 532 12.34 72.38 -8.04
CA ALA A 532 10.99 72.64 -7.51
C ALA A 532 10.65 71.70 -6.33
N ALA A 533 11.19 71.96 -5.14
CA ALA A 533 10.59 71.44 -3.91
C ALA A 533 9.21 72.10 -3.71
N PRO A 534 8.14 71.36 -3.38
CA PRO A 534 6.83 71.96 -3.21
C PRO A 534 6.83 72.89 -1.99
N GLY A 535 6.31 74.10 -2.20
CA GLY A 535 6.19 75.14 -1.19
C GLY A 535 5.45 74.65 0.06
N ARG A 536 6.04 74.96 1.22
CA ARG A 536 5.36 74.90 2.52
C ARG A 536 4.08 75.74 2.45
N SER A 537 2.93 75.09 2.58
CA SER A 537 1.68 75.75 2.94
C SER A 537 1.88 76.42 4.31
N LEU A 538 1.87 77.75 4.33
CA LEU A 538 1.77 78.54 5.55
C LEU A 538 0.41 78.28 6.19
N ALA A 539 0.40 77.62 7.34
CA ALA A 539 -0.77 77.65 8.22
C ALA A 539 -0.93 79.06 8.80
N PRO A 540 -2.15 79.61 8.90
CA PRO A 540 -2.36 80.87 9.58
C PRO A 540 -2.19 80.65 11.08
N THR A 541 -1.44 81.55 11.70
CA THR A 541 -1.41 81.76 13.14
C THR A 541 -2.81 82.13 13.63
N SER A 542 -3.39 81.30 14.51
CA SER A 542 -4.12 81.63 15.75
C SER A 542 -4.98 80.45 16.19
#